data_AF-A0A4Q3J9J6-F1
#
_entry.id   AF-A0A4Q3J9J6-F1
#
_cell.length_a   1.000
_cell.length_b   1.000
_cell.length_c   1.000
_cell.angle_alpha   90.00
_cell.angle_beta   90.00
_cell.angle_gamma   90.00
#
_symmetry.space_group_name_H-M   'P 1'
#
loop_
_entity.id
_entity.type
_entity.pdbx_description
1 polymer ?
#
loop_
_entity_poly.entity_id
_entity_poly.type
_entity_poly.pdbx_seq_one_letter_code
_entity_poly.pdbx_strand_id
1 'polypeptide(L)' 'MDYFRRFTFLFATPNFDAEDLEGIRFNQIIDEIERSGFEVVKARKLEDAEIAVQTDAAIGCMVVDWGKRG' A
#
# COMPACT_ATOMS: atom_id res chain seq x y z
N MET A 1 7.51 -22.94 4.74
CA MET A 1 7.50 -21.62 4.07
C MET A 1 6.41 -20.81 4.73
N ASP A 2 6.77 -19.77 5.48
CA ASP A 2 5.80 -18.92 6.17
C ASP A 2 5.29 -17.88 5.17
N TYR A 3 4.33 -18.29 4.33
CA TYR A 3 3.79 -17.47 3.24
C TYR A 3 3.28 -16.12 3.77
N PHE A 4 2.75 -16.10 4.99
CA PHE A 4 2.29 -14.90 5.68
C PHE A 4 3.40 -13.88 5.95
N ARG A 5 4.65 -14.32 6.18
CA ARG A 5 5.80 -13.42 6.39
C ARG A 5 6.36 -12.81 5.10
N ARG A 6 5.89 -13.26 3.94
CA ARG A 6 6.30 -12.75 2.63
C ARG A 6 5.13 -12.15 1.87
N PHE A 7 4.06 -11.82 2.57
CA PHE A 7 2.91 -11.15 1.98
C PHE A 7 3.08 -9.65 2.18
N THR A 8 3.21 -8.93 1.07
CA THR A 8 3.44 -7.48 1.07
C THR A 8 2.19 -6.76 0.58
N PHE A 9 1.82 -5.69 1.28
CA PHE A 9 0.75 -4.78 0.88
C PHE A 9 1.33 -3.62 0.08
N LEU A 10 0.79 -3.39 -1.12
CA LEU A 10 1.10 -2.21 -1.93
C LEU A 10 -0.01 -1.18 -1.80
N PHE A 11 0.31 0.02 -1.33
CA PHE A 11 -0.60 1.15 -1.32
C PHE A 11 -0.27 2.09 -2.48
N ALA A 12 -1.14 2.14 -3.48
CA ALA A 12 -1.03 3.04 -4.64
C ALA A 12 -2.08 4.15 -4.51
N THR A 13 -1.79 5.10 -3.62
CA THR A 13 -2.71 6.18 -3.21
C THR A 13 -2.03 7.55 -3.39
N PRO A 14 -1.89 8.03 -4.64
CA PRO A 14 -1.10 9.22 -4.96
C PRO A 14 -1.69 10.53 -4.43
N ASN A 15 -3.00 10.56 -4.16
CA ASN A 15 -3.76 11.76 -3.83
C ASN A 15 -4.00 11.96 -2.33
N PHE A 16 -3.53 11.04 -1.47
CA PHE A 16 -3.74 11.16 -0.03
C PHE A 16 -2.74 12.13 0.59
N ASP A 17 -3.26 13.22 1.17
CA ASP A 17 -2.50 14.11 2.04
C ASP A 17 -2.55 13.58 3.48
N ALA A 18 -1.42 13.53 4.17
CA ALA A 18 -1.29 12.99 5.51
C ALA A 18 -2.01 13.85 6.58
N GLU A 19 -2.26 15.13 6.29
CA GLU A 19 -2.92 16.06 7.21
C GLU A 19 -4.45 16.05 7.08
N ASP A 20 -4.99 15.45 6.01
CA ASP A 20 -6.43 15.30 5.83
C ASP A 20 -6.97 14.10 6.63
N LEU A 21 -8.27 14.15 6.99
CA LEU A 21 -8.98 13.06 7.69
C LEU A 21 -8.80 11.70 6.99
N GLU A 22 -8.77 11.71 5.66
CA GLU A 22 -8.52 10.52 4.83
C GLU A 22 -7.09 10.01 5.02
N GLY A 23 -6.09 10.90 5.09
CA GLY A 23 -4.69 10.57 5.39
C GLY A 23 -4.46 10.01 6.78
N ILE A 24 -5.15 10.55 7.79
CA ILE A 24 -5.08 10.02 9.16
C ILE A 24 -5.59 8.57 9.19
N ARG A 25 -6.74 8.30 8.57
CA ARG A 25 -7.30 6.95 8.51
C ARG A 25 -6.42 6.01 7.69
N PHE A 26 -5.85 6.49 6.59
CA PHE A 26 -4.91 5.76 5.77
C PHE A 26 -3.68 5.31 6.57
N ASN A 27 -3.07 6.24 7.32
CA ASN A 27 -1.92 5.92 8.18
C ASN A 27 -2.29 4.92 9.29
N GLN A 28 -3.47 5.05 9.90
CA GLN A 28 -3.93 4.06 10.89
C GLN A 28 -4.06 2.64 10.32
N ILE A 29 -4.51 2.50 9.07
CA ILE A 29 -4.60 1.21 8.40
C ILE A 29 -3.20 0.62 8.18
N ILE A 30 -2.26 1.43 7.71
CA ILE A 30 -0.87 1.00 7.51
C ILE A 30 -0.25 0.56 8.83
N ASP A 31 -0.39 1.36 9.88
CA ASP A 31 0.17 1.06 11.19
C ASP A 31 -0.34 -0.29 11.73
N GLU A 32 -1.62 -0.60 11.52
CA GLU A 32 -2.21 -1.87 11.96
C GLU A 32 -1.74 -3.07 11.13
N ILE A 33 -1.51 -2.89 9.83
CA ILE A 33 -0.94 -3.92 8.94
C ILE A 33 0.50 -4.21 9.34
N GLU A 34 1.32 -3.18 9.57
CA GLU A 34 2.70 -3.33 10.02
C GLU A 34 2.77 -3.98 11.41
N ARG A 35 1.88 -3.61 12.34
CA ARG A 35 1.76 -4.26 13.65
C ARG A 35 1.38 -5.73 13.56
N SER A 36 0.64 -6.12 12.53
CA SER A 36 0.29 -7.51 12.26
C SER A 36 1.47 -8.31 11.65
N GLY A 37 2.59 -7.65 11.37
CA GLY A 37 3.84 -8.27 10.89
C GLY A 37 3.95 -8.37 9.37
N PHE A 38 3.13 -7.66 8.62
CA PHE A 38 3.20 -7.58 7.16
C PHE A 38 4.05 -6.39 6.71
N GLU A 39 4.69 -6.53 5.55
CA GLU A 39 5.40 -5.43 4.91
C GLU A 39 4.44 -4.54 4.13
N VAL A 40 4.72 -3.23 4.12
CA VAL A 40 3.93 -2.23 3.42
C VAL A 40 4.83 -1.43 2.47
N VAL A 41 4.49 -1.43 1.18
CA VAL A 41 5.11 -0.59 0.15
C VAL A 41 4.13 0.51 -0.21
N LYS A 42 4.61 1.76 -0.22
CA LYS A 42 3.79 2.94 -0.58
C LYS A 42 4.28 3.50 -1.92
N ALA A 43 3.42 3.46 -2.93
CA ALA A 43 3.67 4.03 -4.25
C ALA A 43 2.90 5.36 -4.39
N ARG A 44 3.65 6.46 -4.61
CA ARG A 44 3.08 7.81 -4.78
C ARG A 44 2.69 8.11 -6.23
N LYS A 45 3.03 7.23 -7.17
CA LYS A 45 2.67 7.30 -8.59
C LYS A 45 2.25 5.92 -9.07
N LEU A 46 1.41 5.89 -10.11
CA LEU A 46 0.99 4.64 -10.73
C LEU A 46 2.19 3.87 -11.32
N GLU A 47 3.14 4.58 -11.91
CA GLU A 47 4.38 4.00 -12.46
C GLU A 47 5.20 3.28 -11.38
N ASP A 48 5.31 3.86 -10.18
CA ASP A 48 6.01 3.24 -9.05
C ASP A 48 5.29 1.96 -8.58
N ALA A 49 3.94 1.97 -8.60
CA ALA A 49 3.13 0.81 -8.26
C ALA A 49 3.31 -0.32 -9.29
N GLU A 50 3.35 0.02 -10.58
CA GLU A 50 3.58 -0.94 -11.65
C GLU A 50 4.95 -1.61 -11.53
N ILE A 51 6.01 -0.83 -11.30
CA ILE A 51 7.37 -1.36 -11.10
C ILE A 51 7.40 -2.27 -9.87
N ALA A 52 6.76 -1.88 -8.77
CA ALA A 52 6.70 -2.69 -7.56
C ALA A 52 6.08 -4.07 -7.86
N VAL A 53 4.92 -4.12 -8.53
CA VAL A 53 4.25 -5.38 -8.89
C VAL A 53 5.07 -6.22 -9.87
N GLN A 54 5.76 -5.59 -10.82
CA GLN A 54 6.59 -6.32 -11.79
C GLN A 54 7.85 -6.93 -11.17
N THR A 55 8.41 -6.30 -10.14
CA THR A 55 9.70 -6.68 -9.56
C THR A 55 9.58 -7.53 -8.29
N ASP A 56 8.42 -7.48 -7.62
CA ASP A 56 8.21 -8.15 -6.35
C ASP A 56 6.97 -9.07 -6.35
N ALA A 57 7.24 -10.38 -6.43
CA ALA A 57 6.21 -11.42 -6.36
C ALA A 57 5.61 -11.61 -4.94
N ALA A 58 6.17 -10.97 -3.91
CA ALA A 58 5.62 -10.95 -2.56
C ALA A 58 4.38 -10.05 -2.43
N ILE A 59 4.16 -9.13 -3.39
CA ILE A 59 3.00 -8.25 -3.40
C ILE A 59 1.74 -9.09 -3.63
N GLY A 60 0.96 -9.28 -2.57
CA GLY A 60 -0.22 -10.12 -2.57
C GLY A 60 -1.54 -9.34 -2.41
N CYS A 61 -1.47 -8.08 -1.98
CA CYS A 61 -2.62 -7.19 -1.87
C CYS A 61 -2.24 -5.79 -2.35
N MET A 62 -3.13 -5.18 -3.13
CA MET A 62 -2.99 -3.80 -3.57
C MET A 62 -4.19 -2.98 -3.08
N VAL A 63 -3.90 -1.91 -2.35
CA VAL A 63 -4.87 -0.91 -1.92
C VAL A 63 -4.72 0.30 -2.83
N VAL A 64 -5.78 0.62 -3.55
CA VAL A 64 -5.80 1.73 -4.52
C VAL A 64 -6.82 2.78 -4.10
N ASP A 65 -6.50 4.03 -4.36
CA ASP A 65 -7.49 5.10 -4.29
C ASP A 65 -8.35 5.04 -5.55
N TRP A 66 -9.64 4.75 -5.39
CA TRP A 66 -10.61 4.76 -6.49
C TRP A 66 -11.03 6.20 -6.86
N GLY A 67 -10.61 7.21 -6.10
CA GLY A 67 -11.01 8.60 -6.17
C GLY A 67 -10.23 9.49 -7.16
N LYS A 68 -10.99 10.15 -8.03
CA LYS A 68 -10.75 11.37 -8.83
C LYS A 68 -9.90 11.34 -10.11
N ARG A 69 -9.38 10.20 -10.57
CA ARG A 69 -9.16 9.94 -12.00
C ARG A 69 -8.86 8.45 -12.18
N GLY A 70 -9.77 7.77 -12.86
CA GLY A 70 -9.46 6.49 -13.50
C GLY A 70 -8.48 6.68 -14.64
#